data_AF-A0A840KHI5-F1
#
_entry.id   AF-A0A840KHI5-F1
#
_cell.length_a   1.000
_cell.length_b   1.000
_cell.length_c   1.000
_cell.angle_alpha   90.00
_cell.angle_beta   90.00
_cell.angle_gamma   90.00
#
_symmetry.space_group_name_H-M   'P 1'
#
loop_
_entity.id
_entity.type
_entity.pdbx_description
1 polymer ?
#
loop_
_entity_poly.entity_id
_entity_poly.type
_entity_poly.pdbx_seq_one_letter_code
_entity_poly.pdbx_strand_id
1 'polypeptide(L)'
;MEELSQKQLKTRWADIKKQIKERQLLAYRVGIPLDKWDEYIHSTPPESEINRIYFAIQEDRKSKALRIKEELSKIVGYREAKEYSKKSGVSDTVIREVIEGKKEMAGYDIINRLELFLSVIVSGFELSIENPLNVKSYTYEQIGEITSDIDKIAESLKYYCYKLTELSRKMEKDKDWNGNEIEPTYSLERSIERLSELKTHIDLFWRFI
;
A
#
# COMPACT_ATOMS: atom_id res chain seq x y z
N MET A 1 8.24 -14.76 28.54
CA MET A 1 8.43 -14.88 27.07
C MET A 1 8.69 -16.34 26.79
N GLU A 2 7.94 -16.97 25.90
CA GLU A 2 8.28 -18.30 25.41
C GLU A 2 9.68 -18.26 24.77
N GLU A 3 10.56 -19.18 25.16
CA GLU A 3 11.84 -19.37 24.50
C GLU A 3 11.59 -19.79 23.05
N LEU A 4 12.15 -19.03 22.11
CA LEU A 4 12.01 -19.35 20.70
C LEU A 4 12.94 -20.50 20.35
N SER A 5 12.45 -21.45 19.57
CA SER A 5 13.32 -22.45 18.97
C SER A 5 14.39 -21.79 18.09
N GLN A 6 15.56 -22.42 17.94
CA GLN A 6 16.61 -21.92 17.06
C GLN A 6 16.13 -21.65 15.63
N LYS A 7 15.17 -22.44 15.14
CA LYS A 7 14.55 -22.24 13.82
C LYS A 7 13.76 -20.93 13.77
N GLN A 8 12.96 -20.64 14.79
CA GLN A 8 12.19 -19.40 14.89
C GLN A 8 13.10 -18.17 15.03
N LEU A 9 14.21 -18.28 15.77
CA LEU A 9 15.20 -17.20 15.89
C LEU A 9 15.86 -16.88 14.55
N LYS A 10 16.24 -17.92 13.78
CA LYS A 10 16.81 -17.72 12.43
C LYS A 10 15.81 -17.05 11.48
N THR A 11 14.53 -17.46 11.51
CA THR A 11 13.49 -16.82 10.71
C THR A 11 13.30 -15.36 11.11
N ARG A 12 13.18 -15.08 12.40
CA ARG A 12 13.07 -13.70 12.92
C ARG A 12 14.24 -12.83 12.49
N TRP A 13 15.46 -13.37 12.56
CA TRP A 13 16.65 -12.64 12.11
C TRP A 13 16.66 -12.39 10.60
N ALA A 14 16.21 -13.36 9.79
CA ALA A 14 16.06 -13.16 8.35
C ALA A 14 15.06 -12.03 8.03
N ASP A 15 13.93 -11.98 8.74
CA ASP A 15 12.93 -10.92 8.60
C ASP A 15 13.48 -9.56 8.99
N ILE A 16 14.23 -9.48 10.10
CA ILE A 16 14.91 -8.25 10.53
C ILE A 16 15.91 -7.79 9.47
N LYS A 17 16.76 -8.69 8.94
CA LYS A 17 17.71 -8.36 7.86
C LYS A 17 16.99 -7.81 6.63
N LYS A 18 15.87 -8.41 6.24
CA LYS A 18 15.08 -7.93 5.10
C LYS A 18 14.60 -6.50 5.33
N GLN A 19 14.03 -6.22 6.51
CA GLN A 19 13.54 -4.89 6.84
C GLN A 19 14.64 -3.83 6.87
N ILE A 20 15.81 -4.17 7.42
CA ILE A 20 16.99 -3.30 7.47
C ILE A 20 17.57 -3.07 6.07
N LYS A 21 17.64 -4.09 5.21
CA LYS A 21 18.14 -3.92 3.84
C LYS A 21 17.28 -2.97 3.02
N GLU A 22 15.96 -3.03 3.20
CA GLU A 22 15.01 -2.12 2.56
C GLU A 22 15.08 -0.69 3.15
N ARG A 23 15.60 -0.54 4.39
CA ARG A 23 15.60 0.71 5.16
C ARG A 23 16.92 0.81 5.94
N GLN A 24 18.00 1.18 5.26
CA GLN A 24 19.34 1.10 5.85
C GLN A 24 19.48 1.92 7.16
N LEU A 25 18.80 3.07 7.25
CA LEU A 25 18.79 3.90 8.46
C LEU A 25 18.02 3.28 9.64
N LEU A 26 17.19 2.26 9.40
CA LEU A 26 16.53 1.50 10.47
C LEU A 26 17.56 0.83 11.39
N ALA A 27 18.71 0.42 10.87
CA ALA A 27 19.79 -0.16 11.66
C ALA A 27 20.27 0.77 12.78
N TYR A 28 20.41 2.06 12.45
CA TYR A 28 20.77 3.09 13.42
C TYR A 28 19.64 3.32 14.43
N ARG A 29 18.40 3.42 13.95
CA ARG A 29 17.20 3.62 14.77
C ARG A 29 17.00 2.54 15.83
N VAL A 30 17.28 1.27 15.49
CA VAL A 30 17.14 0.13 16.41
C VAL A 30 18.41 -0.12 17.25
N GLY A 31 19.42 0.76 17.12
CA GLY A 31 20.65 0.73 17.90
C GLY A 31 21.50 -0.49 17.62
N ILE A 32 21.73 -0.83 16.34
CA ILE A 32 22.79 -1.77 15.97
C ILE A 32 24.13 -1.00 15.98
N PRO A 33 25.10 -1.40 16.82
CA PRO A 33 26.41 -0.77 16.84
C PRO A 33 27.14 -0.91 15.49
N LEU A 34 27.82 0.14 15.04
CA LEU A 34 28.54 0.14 13.76
C LEU A 34 29.65 -0.92 13.71
N ASP A 35 30.34 -1.13 14.83
CA ASP A 35 31.40 -2.14 14.99
C ASP A 35 30.87 -3.59 14.92
N LYS A 36 29.57 -3.78 15.15
CA LYS A 36 28.87 -5.08 15.09
C LYS A 36 28.10 -5.30 13.80
N TRP A 37 28.07 -4.31 12.91
CA TRP A 37 27.28 -4.36 11.69
C TRP A 37 27.66 -5.55 10.80
N ASP A 38 28.93 -5.64 10.40
CA ASP A 38 29.38 -6.69 9.49
C ASP A 38 29.20 -8.09 10.11
N GLU A 39 29.49 -8.22 11.40
CA GLU A 39 29.27 -9.45 12.16
C GLU A 39 27.79 -9.87 12.07
N TYR A 40 26.85 -8.95 12.34
CA TYR A 40 25.43 -9.27 12.37
C TYR A 40 24.88 -9.54 10.98
N ILE A 41 25.27 -8.75 9.97
CA ILE A 41 24.80 -8.92 8.59
C ILE A 41 25.27 -10.25 7.98
N HIS A 42 26.46 -10.73 8.33
CA HIS A 42 26.99 -11.99 7.79
C HIS A 42 26.77 -13.21 8.69
N SER A 43 26.34 -13.04 9.94
CA SER A 43 26.08 -14.14 10.88
C SER A 43 24.70 -14.05 11.54
N THR A 44 24.49 -14.80 12.63
CA THR A 44 23.30 -14.75 13.49
C THR A 44 23.71 -14.28 14.87
N PRO A 45 23.27 -13.08 15.32
CA PRO A 45 23.57 -12.56 16.64
C PRO A 45 23.03 -13.44 17.77
N PRO A 46 23.45 -13.20 19.02
CA PRO A 46 22.83 -13.82 20.19
C PRO A 46 21.32 -13.58 20.24
N GLU A 47 20.57 -14.51 20.83
CA GLU A 47 19.11 -14.43 20.96
C GLU A 47 18.65 -13.12 21.62
N SER A 48 19.36 -12.67 22.66
CA SER A 48 19.07 -11.42 23.35
C SER A 48 19.08 -10.22 22.41
N GLU A 49 20.05 -10.16 21.50
CA GLU A 49 20.17 -9.08 20.51
C GLU A 49 19.10 -9.17 19.42
N ILE A 50 18.82 -10.38 18.93
CA ILE A 50 17.74 -10.60 17.96
C ILE A 50 16.41 -10.11 18.53
N ASN A 51 16.10 -10.47 19.78
CA ASN A 51 14.87 -10.07 20.45
C ASN A 51 14.85 -8.57 20.76
N ARG A 52 15.96 -7.99 21.24
CA ARG A 52 16.08 -6.54 21.46
C ARG A 52 15.77 -5.75 20.18
N ILE A 53 16.41 -6.12 19.07
CA ILE A 53 16.22 -5.45 17.77
C ILE A 53 14.78 -5.65 17.28
N TYR A 54 14.24 -6.87 17.41
CA TYR A 54 12.85 -7.15 17.04
C TYR A 54 11.88 -6.24 17.79
N PHE A 55 11.99 -6.14 19.12
CA PHE A 55 11.12 -5.29 19.92
C PHE A 55 11.30 -3.81 19.60
N ALA A 56 12.53 -3.35 19.37
CA ALA A 56 12.79 -1.98 18.93
C ALA A 56 12.08 -1.65 17.60
N ILE A 57 12.04 -2.59 16.64
CA ILE A 57 11.28 -2.44 15.39
C ILE A 57 9.77 -2.37 15.66
N GLN A 58 9.23 -3.20 16.56
CA GLN A 58 7.79 -3.17 16.89
C GLN A 58 7.40 -1.83 17.50
N GLU A 59 8.20 -1.32 18.44
CA GLU A 59 7.99 -0.01 19.07
C GLU A 59 8.10 1.14 18.06
N ASP A 60 9.07 1.09 17.15
CA ASP A 60 9.18 2.07 16.07
C ASP A 60 7.93 2.07 15.16
N ARG A 61 7.46 0.89 14.76
CA ARG A 61 6.22 0.75 13.97
C ARG A 61 5.00 1.28 14.72
N LYS A 62 4.90 1.01 16.03
CA LYS A 62 3.80 1.49 16.88
C LYS A 62 3.82 3.01 17.00
N SER A 63 5.00 3.59 17.24
CA SER A 63 5.19 5.04 17.31
C SER A 63 4.79 5.73 16.00
N LYS A 64 5.22 5.20 14.85
CA LYS A 64 4.85 5.75 13.55
C LYS A 64 3.37 5.58 13.23
N ALA A 65 2.79 4.41 13.52
CA ALA A 65 1.36 4.19 13.33
C ALA A 65 0.52 5.15 14.18
N LEU A 66 0.95 5.44 15.42
CA LEU A 66 0.32 6.44 16.27
C LEU A 66 0.41 7.85 15.66
N ARG A 67 1.60 8.28 15.23
CA ARG A 67 1.79 9.58 14.57
C ARG A 67 0.90 9.73 13.33
N ILE A 68 0.84 8.70 12.49
CA ILE A 68 -0.02 8.66 11.30
C ILE A 68 -1.49 8.74 11.70
N LYS A 69 -1.92 7.98 12.72
CA LYS A 69 -3.28 8.01 13.24
C LYS A 69 -3.66 9.43 13.67
N GLU A 70 -2.82 10.09 14.46
CA GLU A 70 -3.08 11.45 14.97
C GLU A 70 -3.32 12.45 13.84
N GLU A 71 -2.53 12.38 12.76
CA GLU A 71 -2.71 13.26 11.61
C GLU A 71 -3.92 12.88 10.75
N LEU A 72 -4.11 11.58 10.45
CA LEU A 72 -5.29 11.12 9.72
C LEU A 72 -6.58 11.49 10.47
N SER A 73 -6.62 11.38 11.79
CA SER A 73 -7.79 11.78 12.58
C SER A 73 -8.13 13.26 12.48
N LYS A 74 -7.17 14.14 12.17
CA LYS A 74 -7.42 15.59 11.98
C LYS A 74 -8.02 15.93 10.63
N ILE A 75 -7.72 15.12 9.61
CA ILE A 75 -8.07 15.38 8.21
C ILE A 75 -9.34 14.62 7.83
N VAL A 76 -9.56 13.45 8.45
CA VAL A 76 -10.53 12.47 7.95
C VAL A 76 -11.87 12.60 8.67
N GLY A 77 -12.88 13.13 7.97
CA GLY A 77 -14.25 12.67 8.18
C GLY A 77 -14.42 11.28 7.59
N TYR A 78 -15.08 10.34 8.29
CA TYR A 78 -15.28 8.94 7.85
C TYR A 78 -15.73 8.74 6.38
N ARG A 79 -16.34 9.77 5.79
CA ARG A 79 -16.87 9.78 4.41
C ARG A 79 -15.79 9.88 3.32
N GLU A 80 -14.59 10.35 3.64
CA GLU A 80 -13.52 10.62 2.65
C GLU A 80 -12.49 9.48 2.54
N ALA A 81 -12.61 8.42 3.35
CA ALA A 81 -11.65 7.31 3.37
C ALA A 81 -11.46 6.61 2.00
N LYS A 82 -12.51 6.59 1.15
CA LYS A 82 -12.42 6.02 -0.20
C LYS A 82 -11.54 6.88 -1.12
N GLU A 83 -11.59 8.20 -0.97
CA GLU A 83 -10.74 9.12 -1.74
C GLU A 83 -9.28 9.02 -1.30
N TYR A 84 -9.02 8.97 0.01
CA TYR A 84 -7.67 8.80 0.55
C TYR A 84 -7.08 7.43 0.27
N SER A 85 -7.92 6.40 0.15
CA SER A 85 -7.47 5.08 -0.27
C SER A 85 -6.89 5.09 -1.68
N LYS A 86 -7.58 5.75 -2.62
CA LYS A 86 -7.08 5.92 -4.00
C LYS A 86 -5.80 6.74 -4.05
N LYS A 87 -5.69 7.78 -3.22
CA LYS A 87 -4.48 8.62 -3.16
C LYS A 87 -3.31 7.85 -2.55
N SER A 88 -3.43 7.42 -1.31
CA SER A 88 -2.31 6.78 -0.58
C SER A 88 -1.92 5.39 -1.10
N GLY A 89 -2.74 4.74 -1.94
CA GLY A 89 -2.52 3.36 -2.35
C GLY A 89 -2.66 2.36 -1.20
N VAL A 90 -3.35 2.73 -0.13
CA VAL A 90 -3.67 1.90 1.04
C VAL A 90 -5.19 1.69 1.07
N SER A 91 -5.66 0.48 1.36
CA SER A 91 -7.10 0.19 1.33
C SER A 91 -7.89 0.99 2.37
N ASP A 92 -9.14 1.33 2.04
CA ASP A 92 -10.02 2.11 2.92
C ASP A 92 -10.18 1.46 4.30
N THR A 93 -10.26 0.12 4.34
CA THR A 93 -10.36 -0.67 5.57
C THR A 93 -9.13 -0.47 6.44
N VAL A 94 -7.93 -0.51 5.85
CA VAL A 94 -6.69 -0.34 6.60
C VAL A 94 -6.59 1.09 7.14
N ILE A 95 -6.97 2.09 6.35
CA ILE A 95 -6.99 3.49 6.80
C ILE A 95 -7.95 3.63 7.99
N ARG A 96 -9.16 3.08 7.91
CA ARG A 96 -10.13 3.09 9.02
C ARG A 96 -9.59 2.37 10.25
N GLU A 97 -9.00 1.19 10.10
CA GLU A 97 -8.43 0.43 11.21
C GLU A 97 -7.32 1.21 11.94
N VAL A 98 -6.49 1.96 11.21
CA VAL A 98 -5.45 2.82 11.79
C VAL A 98 -6.09 3.97 12.56
N ILE A 99 -7.06 4.67 11.96
CA ILE A 99 -7.79 5.78 12.60
C ILE A 99 -8.52 5.31 13.88
N GLU A 100 -9.19 4.17 13.81
CA GLU A 100 -9.92 3.57 14.93
C GLU A 100 -8.97 3.01 16.01
N GLY A 101 -7.68 2.92 15.73
CA GLY A 101 -6.70 2.29 16.63
C GLY A 101 -6.79 0.76 16.69
N LYS A 102 -7.61 0.13 15.83
CA LYS A 102 -7.67 -1.34 15.71
C LYS A 102 -6.38 -1.92 15.15
N LYS A 103 -5.64 -1.13 14.35
CA LYS A 103 -4.33 -1.48 13.81
C LYS A 103 -3.24 -0.61 14.44
N GLU A 104 -2.92 -0.92 15.70
CA GLU A 104 -1.85 -0.24 16.45
C GLU A 104 -0.46 -0.40 15.83
N MET A 105 -0.28 -1.44 15.01
CA MET A 105 1.00 -1.73 14.38
C MET A 105 0.83 -2.06 12.88
N ALA A 106 0.93 -1.03 12.05
CA ALA A 106 0.94 -1.18 10.60
C ALA A 106 2.28 -1.73 10.10
N GLY A 107 2.28 -2.46 8.99
CA GLY A 107 3.52 -2.86 8.29
C GLY A 107 4.24 -1.63 7.74
N TYR A 108 5.56 -1.71 7.56
CA TYR A 108 6.31 -0.57 7.05
C TYR A 108 5.89 -0.12 5.66
N ASP A 109 5.39 -1.01 4.80
CA ASP A 109 4.83 -0.61 3.50
C ASP A 109 3.64 0.35 3.65
N ILE A 110 2.69 0.01 4.55
CA ILE A 110 1.55 0.87 4.88
C ILE A 110 2.02 2.18 5.50
N ILE A 111 2.96 2.13 6.45
CA ILE A 111 3.54 3.31 7.10
C ILE A 111 4.15 4.22 6.06
N ASN A 112 5.02 3.69 5.20
CA ASN A 112 5.74 4.47 4.19
C ASN A 112 4.79 5.22 3.26
N ARG A 113 3.74 4.53 2.77
CA ARG A 113 2.71 5.09 1.89
C ARG A 113 1.87 6.16 2.58
N LEU A 114 1.42 5.91 3.81
CA LEU A 114 0.61 6.87 4.56
C LEU A 114 1.43 8.10 4.98
N GLU A 115 2.68 7.93 5.38
CA GLU A 115 3.57 9.06 5.66
C GLU A 115 3.81 9.91 4.42
N LEU A 116 4.04 9.26 3.27
CA LEU A 116 4.21 9.98 2.02
C LEU A 116 2.97 10.78 1.64
N PHE A 117 1.81 10.14 1.71
CA PHE A 117 0.54 10.81 1.51
C PHE A 117 0.38 12.02 2.46
N LEU A 118 0.57 11.82 3.76
CA LEU A 118 0.46 12.88 4.76
C LEU A 118 1.45 14.02 4.53
N SER A 119 2.68 13.74 4.09
CA SER A 119 3.68 14.77 3.80
C SER A 119 3.28 15.71 2.65
N VAL A 120 2.43 15.22 1.74
CA VAL A 120 1.93 16.02 0.61
C VAL A 120 0.72 16.85 1.03
N ILE A 121 -0.14 16.32 1.90
CA ILE A 121 -1.43 16.96 2.23
C ILE A 121 -1.44 17.75 3.54
N VAL A 122 -0.53 17.46 4.47
CA VAL A 122 -0.39 18.15 5.76
C VAL A 122 0.88 18.98 5.75
N SER A 123 0.71 20.30 5.79
CA SER A 123 1.84 21.22 5.95
C SER A 123 2.57 20.94 7.26
N GLY A 124 3.87 20.63 7.17
CA GLY A 124 4.73 20.35 8.31
C GLY A 124 4.80 18.89 8.75
N PHE A 125 4.16 17.96 8.03
CA PHE A 125 4.36 16.54 8.27
C PHE A 125 5.66 16.05 7.62
N GLU A 126 6.64 15.68 8.45
CA GLU A 126 7.93 15.18 7.97
C GLU A 126 7.94 13.64 7.84
N LEU A 127 8.43 13.18 6.69
CA LEU A 127 8.69 11.77 6.45
C LEU A 127 9.70 11.23 7.46
N SER A 128 9.49 9.99 7.89
CA SER A 128 10.52 9.27 8.61
C SER A 128 11.79 9.19 7.75
N ILE A 129 12.96 9.40 8.35
CA ILE A 129 14.24 9.46 7.63
C ILE A 129 14.56 8.14 6.90
N GLU A 130 14.05 7.04 7.43
CA GLU A 130 14.16 5.68 6.92
C GLU A 130 13.08 5.32 5.89
N ASN A 131 12.15 6.23 5.58
CA ASN A 131 11.15 5.99 4.54
C ASN A 131 11.87 5.97 3.18
N PRO A 132 11.89 4.82 2.47
CA PRO A 132 12.59 4.71 1.19
C PRO A 132 11.81 5.37 0.04
N LEU A 133 10.53 5.72 0.26
CA LEU A 133 9.73 6.38 -0.74
C LEU A 133 10.05 7.87 -0.75
N ASN A 134 10.13 8.42 -1.95
CA ASN A 134 10.18 9.85 -2.17
C ASN A 134 9.04 10.25 -3.10
N VAL A 135 8.68 11.53 -3.10
CA VAL A 135 7.57 12.07 -3.89
C VAL A 135 7.72 11.68 -5.36
N LYS A 136 8.92 11.77 -5.94
CA LYS A 136 9.17 11.45 -7.35
C LYS A 136 8.90 9.98 -7.70
N SER A 137 9.36 9.03 -6.88
CA SER A 137 9.12 7.60 -7.07
C SER A 137 7.63 7.27 -6.96
N TYR A 138 6.95 7.87 -5.98
CA TYR A 138 5.52 7.68 -5.78
C TYR A 138 4.67 8.29 -6.90
N THR A 139 5.02 9.48 -7.38
CA THR A 139 4.42 10.09 -8.57
C THR A 139 4.56 9.16 -9.78
N TYR A 140 5.73 8.52 -9.96
CA TYR A 140 5.96 7.59 -11.06
C TYR A 140 5.14 6.29 -10.92
N GLU A 141 5.07 5.70 -9.72
CA GLU A 141 4.25 4.52 -9.44
C GLU A 141 2.76 4.79 -9.68
N GLN A 142 2.25 5.92 -9.21
CA GLN A 142 0.86 6.35 -9.42
C GLN A 142 0.53 6.55 -10.91
N ILE A 143 1.45 7.16 -11.69
CA ILE A 143 1.29 7.27 -13.15
C ILE A 143 1.30 5.87 -13.80
N GLY A 144 2.15 4.97 -13.30
CA GLY A 144 2.17 3.57 -13.74
C GLY A 144 0.84 2.85 -13.49
N GLU A 145 0.24 3.02 -12.31
CA GLU A 145 -1.08 2.47 -11.99
C GLU A 145 -2.18 3.05 -12.89
N ILE A 146 -2.22 4.38 -13.07
CA ILE A 146 -3.16 5.05 -13.98
C ILE A 146 -3.02 4.49 -15.40
N THR A 147 -1.78 4.35 -15.89
CA THR A 147 -1.51 3.80 -17.23
C THR A 147 -1.99 2.35 -17.35
N SER A 148 -1.73 1.52 -16.33
CA SER A 148 -2.19 0.13 -16.31
C SER A 148 -3.71 0.03 -16.34
N ASP A 149 -4.42 0.92 -15.66
CA ASP A 149 -5.88 0.93 -15.63
C ASP A 149 -6.48 1.42 -16.97
N ILE A 150 -5.82 2.37 -17.64
CA ILE A 150 -6.15 2.75 -19.03
C ILE A 150 -6.05 1.52 -19.95
N ASP A 151 -4.93 0.79 -19.87
CA ASP A 151 -4.69 -0.38 -20.73
C ASP A 151 -5.74 -1.48 -20.49
N LYS A 152 -6.07 -1.79 -19.23
CA LYS A 152 -7.12 -2.79 -18.90
C LYS A 152 -8.49 -2.38 -19.45
N ILE A 153 -8.83 -1.09 -19.41
CA ILE A 153 -10.09 -0.60 -19.97
C ILE A 153 -10.06 -0.73 -21.50
N ALA A 154 -8.96 -0.35 -22.15
CA ALA A 154 -8.80 -0.47 -23.60
C ALA A 154 -8.89 -1.93 -24.06
N GLU A 155 -8.24 -2.87 -23.38
CA GLU A 155 -8.34 -4.30 -23.66
C GLU A 155 -9.77 -4.83 -23.47
N SER A 156 -10.46 -4.40 -22.41
CA SER A 156 -11.85 -4.79 -22.15
C SER A 156 -12.78 -4.32 -23.28
N LEU A 157 -12.60 -3.08 -23.75
CA LEU A 157 -13.36 -2.53 -24.88
C LEU A 157 -13.06 -3.26 -26.18
N LYS A 158 -11.79 -3.57 -26.45
CA LYS A 158 -11.38 -4.35 -27.63
C LYS A 158 -11.99 -5.75 -27.61
N TYR A 159 -11.94 -6.44 -26.47
CA TYR A 159 -12.58 -7.75 -26.30
C TYR A 159 -14.09 -7.67 -26.54
N TYR A 160 -14.73 -6.63 -26.01
CA TYR A 160 -16.16 -6.41 -26.18
C TYR A 160 -16.57 -6.21 -27.66
N CYS A 161 -15.76 -5.57 -28.50
CA CYS A 161 -16.01 -5.50 -29.95
C CYS A 161 -16.10 -6.89 -30.60
N TYR A 162 -15.19 -7.80 -30.25
CA TYR A 162 -15.24 -9.18 -30.73
C TYR A 162 -16.50 -9.90 -30.22
N LYS A 163 -16.81 -9.72 -28.93
CA LYS A 163 -17.98 -10.32 -28.30
C LYS A 163 -19.30 -9.88 -28.94
N LEU A 164 -19.47 -8.59 -29.22
CA LEU A 164 -20.63 -8.06 -29.93
C LEU A 164 -20.77 -8.67 -31.32
N THR A 165 -19.66 -8.87 -32.02
CA THR A 165 -19.65 -9.50 -33.35
C THR A 165 -20.12 -10.96 -33.24
N GLU A 166 -19.67 -11.71 -32.24
CA GLU A 166 -20.13 -13.09 -32.02
C GLU A 166 -21.61 -13.17 -31.64
N LEU A 167 -22.06 -12.33 -30.70
CA LEU A 167 -23.46 -12.29 -30.27
C LEU A 167 -24.39 -11.92 -31.42
N SER A 168 -23.99 -10.96 -32.26
CA SER A 168 -24.74 -10.59 -33.47
C SER A 168 -24.81 -11.75 -34.46
N ARG A 169 -23.70 -12.48 -34.68
CA ARG A 169 -23.68 -13.66 -35.57
C ARG A 169 -24.57 -14.80 -35.07
N LYS A 170 -24.65 -14.98 -33.75
CA LYS A 170 -25.46 -16.03 -33.11
C LYS A 170 -26.91 -15.61 -32.86
N MET A 171 -27.22 -14.31 -32.97
CA MET A 171 -28.51 -13.73 -32.55
C MET A 171 -28.86 -14.06 -31.10
N GLU A 172 -27.87 -14.06 -30.22
CA GLU A 172 -28.01 -14.40 -28.81
C GLU A 172 -27.69 -13.20 -27.91
N LYS A 173 -28.32 -13.14 -26.74
CA LYS A 173 -27.91 -12.24 -25.66
C LYS A 173 -26.85 -12.92 -24.78
N ASP A 174 -25.98 -12.10 -24.23
CA ASP A 174 -24.98 -12.53 -23.27
C ASP A 174 -25.63 -12.81 -21.91
N LYS A 175 -24.93 -13.54 -21.04
CA LYS A 175 -25.44 -13.90 -19.70
C LYS A 175 -24.49 -13.48 -18.59
N ASP A 176 -25.05 -13.10 -17.45
CA ASP A 176 -24.29 -12.85 -16.23
C ASP A 176 -23.82 -14.17 -15.58
N TRP A 177 -23.08 -14.03 -14.47
CA TRP A 177 -22.57 -15.16 -13.67
C TRP A 177 -23.67 -16.00 -13.01
N ASN A 178 -24.90 -15.48 -12.93
CA ASN A 178 -26.09 -16.18 -12.46
C ASN A 178 -26.92 -16.78 -13.62
N GLY A 179 -26.49 -16.60 -14.87
CA GLY A 179 -27.16 -17.10 -16.07
C GLY A 179 -28.29 -16.21 -16.60
N ASN A 180 -28.48 -15.01 -16.05
CA ASN A 180 -29.50 -14.06 -16.52
C ASN A 180 -29.02 -13.34 -17.78
N GLU A 181 -29.92 -13.11 -18.73
CA GLU A 181 -29.60 -12.31 -19.91
C GLU A 181 -29.23 -10.88 -19.51
N ILE A 182 -28.15 -10.37 -20.10
CA ILE A 182 -27.72 -8.99 -19.93
C ILE A 182 -27.92 -8.20 -21.21
N GLU A 183 -28.17 -6.90 -21.05
CA GLU A 183 -28.28 -6.00 -22.18
C GLU A 183 -26.95 -5.91 -22.92
N PRO A 184 -26.96 -5.79 -24.26
CA PRO A 184 -25.75 -5.72 -25.05
C PRO A 184 -24.80 -4.62 -24.56
N THR A 185 -25.31 -3.48 -24.07
CA THR A 185 -24.55 -2.32 -23.60
C THR A 185 -23.87 -2.50 -22.24
N TYR A 186 -24.14 -3.59 -21.52
CA TYR A 186 -23.69 -3.77 -20.14
C TYR A 186 -22.17 -3.61 -19.97
N SER A 187 -21.36 -4.23 -20.84
CA SER A 187 -19.90 -4.11 -20.78
C SER A 187 -19.40 -2.71 -21.13
N LEU A 188 -20.12 -1.99 -21.99
CA LEU A 188 -19.82 -0.59 -22.33
C LEU A 188 -20.11 0.33 -21.14
N GLU A 189 -21.25 0.15 -20.48
CA GLU A 189 -21.62 0.91 -19.27
C GLU A 189 -20.60 0.70 -18.14
N ARG A 190 -20.18 -0.54 -17.90
CA ARG A 190 -19.09 -0.86 -16.95
C ARG A 190 -17.77 -0.16 -17.30
N SER A 191 -17.46 -0.05 -18.58
CA SER A 191 -16.23 0.62 -19.04
C SER A 191 -16.32 2.14 -18.85
N ILE A 192 -17.50 2.74 -19.09
CA ILE A 192 -17.77 4.16 -18.83
C ILE A 192 -17.65 4.48 -17.34
N GLU A 193 -18.18 3.63 -16.46
CA GLU A 193 -18.05 3.78 -15.02
C GLU A 193 -16.58 3.78 -14.59
N ARG A 194 -15.79 2.80 -15.06
CA ARG A 194 -14.35 2.73 -14.80
C ARG A 194 -13.58 3.95 -15.33
N LEU A 195 -13.89 4.43 -16.53
CA LEU A 195 -13.29 5.64 -17.08
C LEU A 195 -13.63 6.88 -16.25
N SER A 196 -14.84 6.97 -15.71
CA SER A 196 -15.26 8.07 -14.83
C SER A 196 -14.51 8.05 -13.50
N GLU A 197 -14.32 6.86 -12.92
CA GLU A 197 -13.49 6.69 -11.73
C GLU A 197 -12.03 7.02 -11.97
N LEU A 198 -11.48 6.60 -13.11
CA LEU A 198 -10.11 6.87 -13.52
C LEU A 198 -9.88 8.37 -13.76
N LYS A 199 -10.80 9.05 -14.44
CA LYS A 199 -10.78 10.51 -14.61
C LYS A 199 -10.71 11.19 -13.25
N THR A 200 -11.52 10.75 -12.29
CA THR A 200 -11.51 11.31 -10.93
C THR A 200 -10.16 11.10 -10.26
N HIS A 201 -9.53 9.93 -10.42
CA HIS A 201 -8.20 9.65 -9.88
C HIS A 201 -7.12 10.55 -10.50
N ILE A 202 -7.14 10.73 -11.82
CA ILE A 202 -6.25 11.66 -12.54
C ILE A 202 -6.44 13.09 -12.05
N ASP A 203 -7.68 13.59 -12.01
CA ASP A 203 -7.99 14.94 -11.54
C ASP A 203 -7.51 15.18 -10.10
N LEU A 204 -7.64 14.16 -9.24
CA LEU A 204 -7.16 14.22 -7.86
C LEU A 204 -5.63 14.24 -7.77
N PHE A 205 -4.94 13.41 -8.56
CA PHE A 205 -3.49 13.40 -8.57
C PHE A 205 -2.91 14.76 -9.00
N TRP A 206 -3.47 15.36 -10.05
CA TRP A 206 -2.99 16.64 -10.60
C TRP A 206 -3.34 17.87 -9.74
N ARG A 207 -4.23 17.75 -8.74
CA ARG A 207 -4.54 18.84 -7.79
C ARG A 207 -3.49 19.04 -6.69
N PHE A 208 -2.61 18.06 -6.47
CA PHE A 208 -1.64 18.05 -5.37
C PHE A 208 -0.17 17.99 -5.86
N ILE A 209 0.05 18.13 -7.17
CA ILE A 209 1.33 18.48 -7.79
C ILE A 209 1.35 19.98 -8.02
#